data_AF-A0A955UMJ3-F1
#
_entry.id   AF-A0A955UMJ3-F1
#
_cell.length_a   1.000
_cell.length_b   1.000
_cell.length_c   1.000
_cell.angle_alpha   90.00
_cell.angle_beta   90.00
_cell.angle_gamma   90.00
#
_symmetry.space_group_name_H-M   'P 1'
#
loop_
_entity.id
_entity.type
_entity.pdbx_description
1 polymer ?
#
loop_
_entity_poly.entity_id
_entity_poly.type
_entity_poly.pdbx_seq_one_letter_code
_entity_poly.pdbx_strand_id
1 'polypeptide(L)'
;MDRGVAPLAVSRTVLVLMVSIFLVSGGRARAQVGATSLQACVQAEALFFSTESGFLSLGPIPPDGSPLVSEGDLLGRSVLGCHICARNADLLAAFSISEDLGLDAVDVVADATTRVVVFSTEVDGPSLGTDVRAGDLLASNGAIIPNEVLLDAFSPTGDMGLDAVHGVGEPSDLLAFWADAAGLTRTEWTQQPGQLVDLLVLHDVDLWISTEVAAGPVTGPLWLAGDLLSVRSGLVLQRQHELLPEAVPAGLPVGGVDLGLDAVTADRSGQISTLAFSVERGSVEPIVFGESDVLGLQLGWKGRGEGLARCFEPKFLPLGLDALAIATPEPALGPGIAAALGALAFLGRRRPQSR
;
A
#
# COMPACT_ATOMS: atom_id res chain seq x y z
N MET A 1 45.54 -1.87 -55.99
CA MET A 1 46.08 -1.70 -54.62
C MET A 1 44.90 -1.78 -53.67
N ASP A 2 44.46 -3.00 -53.38
CA ASP A 2 43.37 -3.28 -52.44
C ASP A 2 43.97 -3.56 -51.06
N ARG A 3 43.62 -2.75 -50.06
CA ARG A 3 43.90 -3.04 -48.65
C ARG A 3 42.64 -3.63 -48.04
N GLY A 4 42.64 -4.95 -47.88
CA GLY A 4 41.63 -5.66 -47.11
C GLY A 4 41.68 -5.26 -45.64
N VAL A 5 40.54 -4.85 -45.09
CA VAL A 5 40.32 -4.66 -43.66
C VAL A 5 39.93 -6.01 -43.08
N ALA A 6 40.72 -6.54 -42.14
CA ALA A 6 40.38 -7.74 -41.39
C ALA A 6 39.32 -7.41 -40.33
N PRO A 7 38.30 -8.28 -40.12
CA PRO A 7 37.32 -8.07 -39.06
C PRO A 7 37.95 -8.35 -37.69
N LEU A 8 37.75 -7.43 -36.75
CA LEU A 8 38.02 -7.63 -35.32
C LEU A 8 37.19 -8.81 -34.80
N ALA A 9 37.85 -9.92 -34.53
CA ALA A 9 37.27 -11.05 -33.81
C ALA A 9 37.02 -10.64 -32.36
N VAL A 10 35.83 -10.11 -32.08
CA VAL A 10 35.34 -9.95 -30.70
C VAL A 10 35.17 -11.36 -30.13
N SER A 11 36.03 -11.70 -29.18
CA SER A 11 36.07 -13.01 -28.52
C SER A 11 34.71 -13.32 -27.91
N ARG A 12 34.10 -14.45 -28.31
CA ARG A 12 32.84 -14.99 -27.77
C ARG A 12 32.86 -15.07 -26.23
N THR A 13 34.03 -15.16 -25.62
CA THR A 13 34.22 -15.22 -24.17
C THR A 13 33.91 -13.90 -23.47
N VAL A 14 34.13 -12.74 -24.11
CA VAL A 14 33.83 -11.41 -23.53
C VAL A 14 32.33 -11.12 -23.55
N LEU A 15 31.62 -11.59 -24.58
CA LEU A 15 30.17 -11.45 -24.67
C LEU A 15 29.44 -12.33 -23.64
N VAL A 16 29.92 -13.54 -23.39
CA VAL A 16 29.36 -14.44 -22.36
C VAL A 16 29.60 -13.88 -20.95
N LEU A 17 30.77 -13.29 -20.68
CA LEU A 17 31.06 -12.71 -19.36
C LEU A 17 30.20 -11.47 -19.06
N MET A 18 29.94 -10.60 -20.05
CA MET A 18 29.02 -9.46 -19.86
C MET A 18 27.58 -9.92 -19.64
N VAL A 19 27.10 -10.93 -20.39
CA VAL A 19 25.75 -11.47 -20.19
C VAL A 19 25.61 -12.14 -18.82
N SER A 20 26.66 -12.80 -18.30
CA SER A 20 26.66 -13.36 -16.95
C SER A 20 26.68 -12.31 -15.83
N ILE A 21 27.30 -11.14 -16.04
CA ILE A 21 27.27 -10.03 -15.07
C ILE A 21 25.88 -9.37 -15.01
N PHE A 22 25.14 -9.32 -16.12
CA PHE A 22 23.76 -8.81 -16.16
C PHE A 22 22.70 -9.83 -15.71
N LEU A 23 23.01 -11.13 -15.65
CA LEU A 23 22.06 -12.17 -15.24
C LEU A 23 22.08 -12.49 -13.73
N VAL A 24 22.97 -11.88 -12.94
CA VAL A 24 23.05 -12.07 -11.48
C VAL A 24 22.48 -10.88 -10.69
N SER A 25 22.03 -9.82 -11.37
CA SER A 25 21.29 -8.72 -10.74
C SER A 25 19.81 -9.08 -10.53
N GLY A 26 19.53 -10.23 -9.91
CA GLY A 26 18.30 -10.39 -9.14
C GLY A 26 18.40 -9.41 -7.98
N GLY A 27 17.69 -8.29 -8.07
CA GLY A 27 17.81 -7.18 -7.13
C GLY A 27 17.52 -7.63 -5.71
N ARG A 28 18.57 -7.84 -4.92
CA ARG A 28 18.46 -7.97 -3.47
C ARG A 28 17.92 -6.64 -2.92
N ALA A 29 16.98 -6.72 -1.98
CA ALA A 29 16.57 -5.55 -1.22
C ALA A 29 17.82 -4.85 -0.64
N ARG A 30 17.92 -3.54 -0.87
CA ARG A 30 18.96 -2.74 -0.21
C ARG A 30 18.41 -2.33 1.14
N ALA A 31 18.97 -2.89 2.21
CA ALA A 31 18.77 -2.40 3.58
C ALA A 31 19.48 -1.05 3.74
N GLN A 32 18.87 0.01 3.24
CA GLN A 32 19.16 1.37 3.68
C GLN A 32 18.00 1.76 4.57
N VAL A 33 18.26 1.87 5.87
CA VAL A 33 17.27 2.22 6.89
C VAL A 33 17.61 3.61 7.43
N GLY A 34 16.59 4.38 7.86
CA GLY A 34 16.73 5.72 8.44
C GLY A 34 16.17 6.84 7.56
N ALA A 35 16.31 8.09 8.04
CA ALA A 35 15.61 9.27 7.51
C ALA A 35 15.74 9.56 6.00
N THR A 36 16.77 9.01 5.33
CA THR A 36 16.96 9.17 3.88
C THR A 36 16.36 8.05 3.04
N SER A 37 15.91 6.95 3.65
CA SER A 37 15.34 5.82 2.91
C SER A 37 13.98 6.16 2.30
N LEU A 38 13.09 6.76 3.08
CA LEU A 38 11.80 7.25 2.59
C LEU A 38 11.99 8.23 1.42
N GLN A 39 12.98 9.13 1.51
CA GLN A 39 13.34 10.01 0.41
C GLN A 39 13.70 9.24 -0.86
N ALA A 40 14.56 8.23 -0.73
CA ALA A 40 14.98 7.42 -1.86
C ALA A 40 13.80 6.66 -2.48
N CYS A 41 12.88 6.14 -1.67
CA CYS A 41 11.66 5.49 -2.16
C CYS A 41 10.75 6.44 -2.92
N VAL A 42 10.48 7.63 -2.36
CA VAL A 42 9.67 8.66 -3.02
C VAL A 42 10.31 9.09 -4.34
N GLN A 43 11.63 9.33 -4.35
CA GLN A 43 12.38 9.70 -5.56
C GLN A 43 12.44 8.58 -6.60
N ALA A 44 12.33 7.33 -6.17
CA ALA A 44 12.25 6.17 -7.05
C ALA A 44 10.82 5.91 -7.56
N GLU A 45 9.84 6.76 -7.23
CA GLU A 45 8.43 6.58 -7.56
C GLU A 45 7.94 5.19 -7.13
N ALA A 46 8.31 4.81 -5.90
CA ALA A 46 7.93 3.51 -5.37
C ALA A 46 6.41 3.40 -5.17
N LEU A 47 5.87 2.21 -5.44
CA LEU A 47 4.67 1.74 -4.77
C LEU A 47 5.06 1.38 -3.34
N PHE A 48 4.34 1.93 -2.37
CA PHE A 48 4.53 1.67 -0.95
C PHE A 48 3.54 0.63 -0.46
N PHE A 49 3.97 -0.27 0.41
CA PHE A 49 3.09 -1.27 0.98
C PHE A 49 3.61 -1.79 2.33
N SER A 50 2.71 -2.36 3.12
CA SER A 50 3.00 -3.24 4.27
C SER A 50 2.47 -4.64 3.97
N THR A 51 2.78 -5.61 4.81
CA THR A 51 2.33 -7.00 4.69
C THR A 51 1.72 -7.46 5.99
N GLU A 52 0.79 -8.42 5.93
CA GLU A 52 0.16 -9.05 7.10
C GLU A 52 1.18 -9.56 8.11
N SER A 53 0.67 -9.71 9.33
CA SER A 53 1.34 -10.38 10.43
C SER A 53 2.00 -11.71 9.99
N GLY A 54 3.18 -11.99 10.53
CA GLY A 54 3.95 -13.20 10.24
C GLY A 54 4.91 -13.09 9.05
N PHE A 55 5.05 -11.93 8.39
CA PHE A 55 6.08 -11.74 7.37
C PHE A 55 7.47 -11.98 7.96
N LEU A 56 8.21 -12.92 7.36
CA LEU A 56 9.60 -13.16 7.68
C LEU A 56 10.41 -13.36 6.41
N SER A 57 11.42 -12.52 6.21
CA SER A 57 12.43 -12.72 5.15
C SER A 57 13.31 -13.95 5.41
N LEU A 58 13.82 -14.57 4.33
CA LEU A 58 14.79 -15.67 4.39
C LEU A 58 16.19 -15.20 4.84
N GLY A 59 16.50 -13.90 4.73
CA GLY A 59 17.69 -13.29 5.33
C GLY A 59 18.50 -12.39 4.37
N PRO A 60 19.72 -11.99 4.75
CA PRO A 60 20.39 -12.27 6.02
C PRO A 60 19.73 -11.53 7.20
N ILE A 61 19.85 -12.09 8.41
CA ILE A 61 19.56 -11.37 9.66
C ILE A 61 20.63 -10.28 9.79
N PRO A 62 20.29 -8.98 9.88
CA PRO A 62 21.27 -7.93 10.07
C PRO A 62 22.02 -8.05 11.41
N PRO A 63 23.14 -7.32 11.61
CA PRO A 63 23.97 -7.45 12.81
C PRO A 63 23.27 -7.13 14.14
N ASP A 64 22.13 -6.44 14.10
CA ASP A 64 21.28 -6.14 15.24
C ASP A 64 20.42 -7.33 15.70
N GLY A 65 20.36 -8.40 14.91
CA GLY A 65 19.60 -9.61 15.22
C GLY A 65 18.11 -9.55 14.82
N SER A 66 17.64 -8.41 14.32
CA SER A 66 16.26 -8.25 13.86
C SER A 66 16.03 -8.94 12.51
N PRO A 67 14.80 -9.27 12.10
CA PRO A 67 14.57 -9.71 10.72
C PRO A 67 14.87 -8.56 9.73
N LEU A 68 15.24 -8.91 8.50
CA LEU A 68 15.52 -7.91 7.45
C LEU A 68 14.29 -7.04 7.17
N VAL A 69 13.10 -7.62 7.26
CA VAL A 69 11.80 -6.95 7.21
C VAL A 69 10.98 -7.49 8.38
N SER A 70 10.38 -6.60 9.17
CA SER A 70 9.42 -6.92 10.22
C SER A 70 7.99 -6.58 9.79
N GLU A 71 7.03 -7.01 10.60
CA GLU A 71 5.64 -6.57 10.52
C GLU A 71 5.60 -5.04 10.63
N GLY A 72 4.71 -4.39 9.87
CA GLY A 72 4.61 -2.94 9.85
C GLY A 72 5.82 -2.17 9.28
N ASP A 73 6.77 -2.82 8.62
CA ASP A 73 7.75 -2.06 7.84
C ASP A 73 7.09 -1.47 6.60
N LEU A 74 7.34 -0.18 6.34
CA LEU A 74 6.92 0.43 5.08
C LEU A 74 7.90 0.02 3.98
N LEU A 75 7.46 -0.86 3.10
CA LEU A 75 8.22 -1.38 1.97
C LEU A 75 7.95 -0.56 0.71
N GLY A 76 8.92 -0.57 -0.20
CA GLY A 76 8.84 0.14 -1.47
C GLY A 76 9.23 -0.76 -2.64
N ARG A 77 8.41 -0.76 -3.69
CA ARG A 77 8.69 -1.40 -4.97
C ARG A 77 8.78 -0.35 -6.08
N SER A 78 9.93 -0.27 -6.72
CA SER A 78 10.17 0.62 -7.87
C SER A 78 10.81 -0.12 -9.05
N VAL A 79 10.99 0.59 -10.17
CA VAL A 79 11.81 0.10 -11.29
C VAL A 79 13.27 -0.15 -10.92
N LEU A 80 13.76 0.49 -9.85
CA LEU A 80 15.12 0.32 -9.34
C LEU A 80 15.27 -0.87 -8.39
N GLY A 81 14.15 -1.48 -7.98
CA GLY A 81 14.14 -2.68 -7.13
C GLY A 81 13.25 -2.50 -5.91
N CYS A 82 13.69 -3.10 -4.81
CA CYS A 82 12.94 -3.15 -3.56
C CYS A 82 13.71 -2.48 -2.43
N HIS A 83 12.97 -1.78 -1.59
CA HIS A 83 13.48 -0.86 -0.59
C HIS A 83 12.70 -1.01 0.71
N ILE A 84 13.38 -0.90 1.84
CA ILE A 84 12.72 -0.73 3.14
C ILE A 84 12.66 0.78 3.37
N CYS A 85 11.52 1.39 3.10
CA CYS A 85 11.36 2.84 3.08
C CYS A 85 11.32 3.46 4.48
N ALA A 86 10.70 2.76 5.42
CA ALA A 86 10.77 3.07 6.85
C ALA A 86 10.61 1.77 7.65
N ARG A 87 11.21 1.70 8.83
CA ARG A 87 10.93 0.62 9.78
C ARG A 87 9.71 0.99 10.61
N ASN A 88 8.95 0.00 11.08
CA ASN A 88 7.82 0.29 11.98
C ASN A 88 8.28 1.11 13.20
N ALA A 89 9.39 0.69 13.82
CA ALA A 89 10.00 1.41 14.93
C ALA A 89 10.39 2.86 14.61
N ASP A 90 10.78 3.17 13.37
CA ASP A 90 11.10 4.55 12.96
C ASP A 90 9.83 5.40 12.85
N LEU A 91 8.71 4.82 12.40
CA LEU A 91 7.41 5.49 12.30
C LEU A 91 6.81 5.74 13.69
N LEU A 92 6.92 4.76 14.57
CA LEU A 92 6.38 4.78 15.93
C LEU A 92 7.22 5.60 16.93
N ALA A 93 8.49 5.88 16.61
CA ALA A 93 9.38 6.65 17.47
C ALA A 93 8.86 8.06 17.82
N ALA A 94 8.09 8.70 16.92
CA ALA A 94 7.48 10.01 17.16
C ALA A 94 6.49 9.99 18.34
N PHE A 95 5.95 8.80 18.68
CA PHE A 95 4.96 8.59 19.72
C PHE A 95 5.57 7.95 20.98
N SER A 96 6.91 7.83 21.04
CA SER A 96 7.62 7.15 22.13
C SER A 96 7.22 5.67 22.30
N ILE A 97 6.82 5.02 21.21
CA ILE A 97 6.49 3.60 21.15
C ILE A 97 7.70 2.84 20.60
N SER A 98 8.06 1.74 21.26
CA SER A 98 9.22 0.90 20.88
C SER A 98 8.83 -0.49 20.42
N GLU A 99 7.59 -0.86 20.72
CA GLU A 99 6.91 -2.08 20.34
C GLU A 99 6.54 -2.03 18.86
N ASP A 100 6.59 -3.19 18.22
CA ASP A 100 6.08 -3.38 16.87
C ASP A 100 4.55 -3.51 16.96
N LEU A 101 3.82 -2.53 16.42
CA LEU A 101 2.35 -2.52 16.44
C LEU A 101 1.73 -2.93 15.09
N GLY A 102 2.54 -3.41 14.13
CA GLY A 102 2.11 -3.58 12.75
C GLY A 102 1.80 -2.25 12.04
N LEU A 103 1.46 -2.33 10.76
CA LEU A 103 0.84 -1.23 10.00
C LEU A 103 -0.35 -1.81 9.28
N ASP A 104 -1.50 -1.18 9.50
CA ASP A 104 -2.82 -1.65 9.07
C ASP A 104 -3.48 -0.71 8.06
N ALA A 105 -2.90 0.49 7.92
CA ALA A 105 -3.22 1.39 6.83
C ALA A 105 -1.99 2.25 6.57
N VAL A 106 -1.76 2.66 5.32
CA VAL A 106 -0.69 3.62 5.03
C VAL A 106 -1.06 4.54 3.89
N ASP A 107 -0.63 5.79 4.04
CA ASP A 107 -0.54 6.76 2.98
C ASP A 107 0.79 7.52 3.03
N VAL A 108 1.35 7.87 1.87
CA VAL A 108 2.61 8.62 1.78
C VAL A 108 2.36 9.91 1.01
N VAL A 109 2.37 11.02 1.75
CA VAL A 109 2.23 12.37 1.19
C VAL A 109 3.61 13.01 1.10
N ALA A 110 3.99 13.45 -0.09
CA ALA A 110 5.31 14.01 -0.32
C ALA A 110 5.30 15.18 -1.31
N ASP A 111 6.15 16.16 -1.05
CA ASP A 111 6.58 17.16 -2.02
C ASP A 111 8.11 17.11 -2.21
N ALA A 112 8.67 18.12 -2.88
CA ALA A 112 10.11 18.20 -3.15
C ALA A 112 10.98 18.22 -1.88
N THR A 113 10.44 18.68 -0.76
CA THR A 113 11.16 19.01 0.49
C THR A 113 10.64 18.29 1.72
N THR A 114 9.35 17.98 1.77
CA THR A 114 8.63 17.49 2.93
C THR A 114 7.96 16.17 2.60
N ARG A 115 7.94 15.25 3.57
CA ARG A 115 7.19 14.00 3.48
C ARG A 115 6.53 13.69 4.81
N VAL A 116 5.33 13.16 4.73
CA VAL A 116 4.58 12.63 5.86
C VAL A 116 4.13 11.24 5.48
N VAL A 117 4.48 10.26 6.31
CA VAL A 117 3.84 8.94 6.28
C VAL A 117 2.66 9.01 7.25
N VAL A 118 1.48 8.72 6.74
CA VAL A 118 0.25 8.60 7.49
C VAL A 118 -0.05 7.12 7.62
N PHE A 119 -0.44 6.64 8.79
CA PHE A 119 -0.62 5.22 9.00
C PHE A 119 -1.53 4.91 10.18
N SER A 120 -2.11 3.71 10.16
CA SER A 120 -2.78 3.08 11.30
C SER A 120 -1.96 1.88 11.78
N THR A 121 -2.21 1.45 13.00
CA THR A 121 -1.60 0.25 13.60
C THR A 121 -2.68 -0.78 13.91
N GLU A 122 -2.31 -2.06 13.80
CA GLU A 122 -3.16 -3.24 14.07
C GLU A 122 -3.56 -3.33 15.55
N VAL A 123 -2.64 -2.95 16.44
CA VAL A 123 -2.84 -3.11 17.89
C VAL A 123 -2.61 -1.82 18.66
N ASP A 124 -3.26 -1.74 19.82
CA ASP A 124 -3.09 -0.63 20.76
C ASP A 124 -1.63 -0.44 21.18
N GLY A 125 -1.25 0.82 21.38
CA GLY A 125 0.02 1.15 22.02
C GLY A 125 0.08 0.68 23.47
N PRO A 126 1.29 0.59 24.06
CA PRO A 126 1.45 0.21 25.46
C PRO A 126 0.68 1.18 26.37
N SER A 127 -0.16 0.61 27.24
CA SER A 127 -1.06 1.32 28.17
C SER A 127 -0.37 2.30 29.15
N LEU A 128 0.97 2.27 29.24
CA LEU A 128 1.78 3.17 30.04
C LEU A 128 2.47 4.20 29.14
N GLY A 129 1.88 5.39 29.05
CA GLY A 129 2.56 6.58 28.50
C GLY A 129 2.20 6.95 27.07
N THR A 130 1.32 6.21 26.40
CA THR A 130 0.82 6.54 25.05
C THR A 130 -0.70 6.44 24.99
N ASP A 131 -1.33 7.33 24.22
CA ASP A 131 -2.79 7.41 24.00
C ASP A 131 -3.15 7.01 22.56
N VAL A 132 -2.29 6.16 21.98
CA VAL A 132 -2.44 5.56 20.64
C VAL A 132 -3.21 4.26 20.78
N ARG A 133 -4.29 4.13 20.01
CA ARG A 133 -5.13 2.94 19.90
C ARG A 133 -5.05 2.36 18.50
N ALA A 134 -5.39 1.08 18.37
CA ALA A 134 -5.64 0.48 17.06
C ALA A 134 -6.68 1.33 16.31
N GLY A 135 -6.49 1.52 15.00
CA GLY A 135 -7.39 2.36 14.20
C GLY A 135 -7.25 3.88 14.39
N ASP A 136 -6.44 4.37 15.35
CA ASP A 136 -6.06 5.79 15.34
C ASP A 136 -5.17 6.07 14.12
N LEU A 137 -5.38 7.21 13.48
CA LEU A 137 -4.56 7.62 12.34
C LEU A 137 -3.40 8.49 12.80
N LEU A 138 -2.21 7.96 12.62
CA LEU A 138 -0.94 8.52 13.03
C LEU A 138 -0.25 9.16 11.82
N ALA A 139 0.54 10.18 12.07
CA ALA A 139 1.41 10.75 11.04
C ALA A 139 2.84 10.90 11.54
N SER A 140 3.83 10.69 10.67
CA SER A 140 5.26 10.73 11.01
C SER A 140 5.76 12.09 11.53
N ASN A 141 4.93 13.13 11.48
CA ASN A 141 5.16 14.43 12.09
C ASN A 141 4.62 14.54 13.54
N GLY A 142 4.09 13.46 14.11
CA GLY A 142 3.57 13.37 15.47
C GLY A 142 2.06 13.63 15.60
N ALA A 143 1.32 13.83 14.50
CA ALA A 143 -0.14 13.96 14.57
C ALA A 143 -0.81 12.63 14.96
N ILE A 144 -1.89 12.74 15.73
CA ILE A 144 -2.80 11.63 16.07
C ILE A 144 -4.22 12.13 15.80
N ILE A 145 -4.96 11.44 14.94
CA ILE A 145 -6.40 11.63 14.74
C ILE A 145 -7.10 10.38 15.26
N PRO A 146 -7.87 10.48 16.35
CA PRO A 146 -8.55 9.31 16.91
C PRO A 146 -9.52 8.62 15.94
N ASN A 147 -9.63 7.29 15.99
CA ASN A 147 -10.59 6.53 15.18
C ASN A 147 -12.03 7.07 15.33
N GLU A 148 -12.42 7.34 16.58
CA GLU A 148 -13.74 7.90 16.93
C GLU A 148 -14.00 9.28 16.29
N VAL A 149 -12.96 10.05 16.02
CA VAL A 149 -13.04 11.38 15.40
C VAL A 149 -13.08 11.25 13.87
N LEU A 150 -12.32 10.32 13.29
CA LEU A 150 -12.39 10.00 11.85
C LEU A 150 -13.79 9.58 11.43
N LEU A 151 -14.47 8.82 12.29
CA LEU A 151 -15.77 8.24 12.00
C LEU A 151 -16.94 9.03 12.58
N ASP A 152 -16.72 10.22 13.17
CA ASP A 152 -17.75 11.02 13.86
C ASP A 152 -19.00 11.26 12.97
N ALA A 153 -18.78 11.56 11.69
CA ALA A 153 -19.84 11.76 10.70
C ALA A 153 -20.73 10.53 10.47
N PHE A 154 -20.23 9.33 10.79
CA PHE A 154 -20.92 8.05 10.66
C PHE A 154 -21.51 7.56 11.98
N SER A 155 -21.13 8.18 13.11
CA SER A 155 -21.59 7.86 14.46
C SER A 155 -21.42 6.37 14.86
N PRO A 156 -20.20 5.80 14.77
CA PRO A 156 -19.92 4.43 15.18
C PRO A 156 -20.13 4.20 16.68
N THR A 157 -20.28 2.93 17.06
CA THR A 157 -20.22 2.51 18.47
C THR A 157 -18.82 2.02 18.82
N GLY A 158 -17.93 2.96 19.17
CA GLY A 158 -16.56 2.65 19.60
C GLY A 158 -15.54 2.67 18.46
N ASP A 159 -14.37 2.12 18.76
CA ASP A 159 -13.26 1.95 17.83
C ASP A 159 -13.59 0.86 16.80
N MET A 160 -13.34 1.16 15.53
CA MET A 160 -13.66 0.29 14.41
C MET A 160 -12.41 -0.23 13.67
N GLY A 161 -11.19 0.09 14.14
CA GLY A 161 -9.97 -0.22 13.40
C GLY A 161 -9.84 0.59 12.10
N LEU A 162 -8.73 0.41 11.37
CA LEU A 162 -8.52 1.01 10.04
C LEU A 162 -7.59 0.16 9.17
N ASP A 163 -8.19 -0.38 8.13
CA ASP A 163 -7.57 -1.25 7.12
C ASP A 163 -7.03 -0.45 5.94
N ALA A 164 -7.46 0.81 5.78
CA ALA A 164 -7.01 1.62 4.66
C ALA A 164 -7.09 3.11 4.95
N VAL A 165 -6.15 3.84 4.36
CA VAL A 165 -6.17 5.31 4.32
C VAL A 165 -5.57 5.81 3.01
N HIS A 166 -6.20 6.81 2.41
CA HIS A 166 -5.69 7.54 1.26
C HIS A 166 -6.10 9.00 1.31
N GLY A 167 -5.13 9.92 1.31
CA GLY A 167 -5.39 11.36 1.19
C GLY A 167 -5.78 11.77 -0.24
N VAL A 168 -6.80 12.61 -0.37
CA VAL A 168 -7.24 13.21 -1.64
C VAL A 168 -7.07 14.72 -1.57
N GLY A 169 -6.60 15.32 -2.67
CA GLY A 169 -6.27 16.73 -2.77
C GLY A 169 -4.80 16.97 -3.14
N GLU A 170 -4.43 18.23 -3.32
CA GLU A 170 -3.06 18.57 -3.69
C GLU A 170 -2.07 18.20 -2.57
N PRO A 171 -0.87 17.65 -2.89
CA PRO A 171 0.09 17.26 -1.88
C PRO A 171 0.48 18.37 -0.91
N SER A 172 0.57 19.63 -1.37
CA SER A 172 0.86 20.78 -0.49
C SER A 172 -0.22 21.01 0.55
N ASP A 173 -1.48 20.78 0.18
CA ASP A 173 -2.63 21.03 1.04
C ASP A 173 -2.81 19.88 2.04
N LEU A 174 -2.55 18.64 1.60
CA LEU A 174 -2.45 17.50 2.51
C LEU A 174 -1.33 17.70 3.53
N LEU A 175 -0.15 18.18 3.11
CA LEU A 175 0.95 18.48 4.02
C LEU A 175 0.60 19.61 5.00
N ALA A 176 -0.13 20.63 4.56
CA ALA A 176 -0.62 21.71 5.42
C ALA A 176 -1.66 21.20 6.44
N PHE A 177 -2.59 20.35 5.99
CA PHE A 177 -3.54 19.65 6.87
C PHE A 177 -2.81 18.86 7.96
N TRP A 178 -1.82 18.04 7.59
CA TRP A 178 -1.06 17.26 8.55
C TRP A 178 -0.23 18.12 9.50
N ALA A 179 0.28 19.26 9.04
CA ALA A 179 0.99 20.21 9.89
C ALA A 179 0.07 20.83 10.96
N ASP A 180 -1.16 21.19 10.59
CA ASP A 180 -2.16 21.70 11.54
C ASP A 180 -2.65 20.61 12.49
N ALA A 181 -2.89 19.39 11.98
CA ALA A 181 -3.29 18.23 12.78
C ALA A 181 -2.25 17.87 13.86
N ALA A 182 -0.95 18.03 13.57
CA ALA A 182 0.12 17.80 14.55
C ALA A 182 0.10 18.80 15.73
N GLY A 183 -0.61 19.91 15.59
CA GLY A 183 -0.82 20.89 16.66
C GLY A 183 -1.96 20.53 17.62
N LEU A 184 -2.72 19.46 17.34
CA LEU A 184 -3.92 19.08 18.09
C LEU A 184 -3.69 17.81 18.90
N THR A 185 -4.13 17.84 20.15
CA THR A 185 -4.14 16.68 21.05
C THR A 185 -5.42 15.86 20.89
N ARG A 186 -5.40 14.59 21.31
CA ARG A 186 -6.62 13.74 21.38
C ARG A 186 -7.78 14.43 22.11
N THR A 187 -7.48 15.13 23.20
CA THR A 187 -8.51 15.84 23.98
C THR A 187 -9.12 16.99 23.19
N GLU A 188 -8.33 17.74 22.43
CA GLU A 188 -8.85 18.82 21.59
C GLU A 188 -9.76 18.27 20.48
N TRP A 189 -9.33 17.20 19.81
CA TRP A 189 -10.15 16.52 18.80
C TRP A 189 -11.50 16.06 19.34
N THR A 190 -11.50 15.35 20.47
CA THR A 190 -12.72 14.75 21.04
C THR A 190 -13.67 15.76 21.69
N GLN A 191 -13.19 16.94 22.06
CA GLN A 191 -14.01 18.00 22.66
C GLN A 191 -14.68 18.93 21.63
N GLN A 192 -14.28 18.86 20.36
CA GLN A 192 -14.80 19.71 19.29
C GLN A 192 -15.35 18.87 18.13
N PRO A 193 -16.58 18.32 18.26
CA PRO A 193 -17.22 17.59 17.17
C PRO A 193 -17.23 18.40 15.87
N GLY A 194 -16.90 17.75 14.75
CA GLY A 194 -16.79 18.39 13.44
C GLY A 194 -15.47 19.13 13.16
N GLN A 195 -14.57 19.30 14.14
CA GLN A 195 -13.28 19.99 13.94
C GLN A 195 -12.45 19.36 12.82
N LEU A 196 -12.46 18.03 12.72
CA LEU A 196 -11.76 17.31 11.65
C LEU A 196 -12.31 17.67 10.27
N VAL A 197 -13.63 17.65 10.11
CA VAL A 197 -14.28 18.01 8.85
C VAL A 197 -14.00 19.46 8.48
N ASP A 198 -14.05 20.38 9.44
CA ASP A 198 -13.70 21.78 9.23
C ASP A 198 -12.24 21.94 8.75
N LEU A 199 -11.31 21.16 9.31
CA LEU A 199 -9.90 21.19 8.90
C LEU A 199 -9.70 20.59 7.49
N LEU A 200 -10.38 19.49 7.16
CA LEU A 200 -10.37 18.92 5.81
C LEU A 200 -10.94 19.91 4.77
N VAL A 201 -12.02 20.62 5.12
CA VAL A 201 -12.62 21.66 4.26
C VAL A 201 -11.68 22.86 4.12
N LEU A 202 -11.02 23.30 5.19
CA LEU A 202 -10.10 24.42 5.18
C LEU A 202 -8.96 24.22 4.17
N HIS A 203 -8.41 23.01 4.14
CA HIS A 203 -7.31 22.63 3.23
C HIS A 203 -7.79 22.07 1.90
N ASP A 204 -9.10 22.00 1.66
CA ASP A 204 -9.68 21.38 0.46
C ASP A 204 -9.18 19.96 0.15
N VAL A 205 -9.02 19.15 1.21
CA VAL A 205 -8.59 17.75 1.12
C VAL A 205 -9.69 16.82 1.58
N ASP A 206 -9.52 15.51 1.40
CA ASP A 206 -10.34 14.46 2.00
C ASP A 206 -9.45 13.30 2.45
N LEU A 207 -9.95 12.48 3.36
CA LEU A 207 -9.35 11.21 3.74
C LEU A 207 -10.33 10.11 3.36
N TRP A 208 -9.88 9.21 2.50
CA TRP A 208 -10.62 8.01 2.17
C TRP A 208 -10.12 6.88 3.05
N ILE A 209 -11.02 6.18 3.72
CA ILE A 209 -10.66 5.15 4.70
C ILE A 209 -11.51 3.88 4.53
N SER A 210 -11.00 2.77 5.04
CA SER A 210 -11.73 1.54 5.31
C SER A 210 -11.55 1.15 6.78
N THR A 211 -12.35 0.22 7.29
CA THR A 211 -12.38 -0.15 8.72
C THR A 211 -12.45 -1.66 8.89
N GLU A 212 -11.85 -2.18 9.96
CA GLU A 212 -11.76 -3.63 10.25
C GLU A 212 -13.12 -4.29 10.41
N VAL A 213 -14.09 -3.51 10.90
CA VAL A 213 -15.42 -4.02 11.23
C VAL A 213 -16.53 -3.23 10.56
N ALA A 214 -17.56 -3.97 10.14
CA ALA A 214 -18.81 -3.39 9.68
C ALA A 214 -19.56 -2.70 10.84
N ALA A 215 -20.29 -1.62 10.52
CA ALA A 215 -21.14 -0.94 11.49
C ALA A 215 -22.63 -1.07 11.17
N GLY A 216 -23.44 -1.02 12.22
CA GLY A 216 -24.90 -1.14 12.15
C GLY A 216 -25.41 -2.60 12.19
N PRO A 217 -26.72 -2.83 12.01
CA PRO A 217 -27.29 -4.16 12.08
C PRO A 217 -26.83 -5.06 10.93
N VAL A 218 -26.54 -6.34 11.21
CA VAL A 218 -26.10 -7.33 10.20
C VAL A 218 -27.02 -7.41 8.98
N THR A 219 -28.34 -7.21 9.16
CA THR A 219 -29.33 -7.27 8.06
C THR A 219 -29.40 -6.01 7.20
N GLY A 220 -28.68 -4.96 7.56
CA GLY A 220 -28.68 -3.66 6.91
C GLY A 220 -27.59 -2.78 7.49
N PRO A 221 -26.30 -3.13 7.25
CA PRO A 221 -25.19 -2.39 7.80
C PRO A 221 -25.16 -0.96 7.24
N LEU A 222 -24.67 -0.03 8.05
CA LEU A 222 -24.37 1.34 7.61
C LEU A 222 -23.25 1.29 6.57
N TRP A 223 -22.18 0.54 6.89
CA TRP A 223 -21.08 0.17 6.01
C TRP A 223 -20.52 -1.20 6.40
N LEU A 224 -19.80 -1.83 5.47
CA LEU A 224 -19.05 -3.08 5.66
C LEU A 224 -17.56 -2.80 5.85
N ALA A 225 -16.81 -3.80 6.35
CA ALA A 225 -15.37 -3.65 6.51
C ALA A 225 -14.65 -3.35 5.18
N GLY A 226 -15.19 -3.88 4.07
CA GLY A 226 -14.69 -3.54 2.73
C GLY A 226 -15.35 -2.39 1.98
N ASP A 227 -16.09 -1.51 2.66
CA ASP A 227 -16.64 -0.29 2.05
C ASP A 227 -15.65 0.88 2.18
N LEU A 228 -15.47 1.65 1.10
CA LEU A 228 -14.62 2.85 1.12
C LEU A 228 -15.43 4.07 1.58
N LEU A 229 -14.94 4.77 2.60
CA LEU A 229 -15.61 5.90 3.24
C LEU A 229 -14.87 7.21 2.96
N SER A 230 -15.61 8.31 2.83
CA SER A 230 -15.07 9.68 2.80
C SER A 230 -15.29 10.33 4.17
N VAL A 231 -14.19 10.70 4.83
CA VAL A 231 -14.22 11.37 6.13
C VAL A 231 -14.81 12.78 6.00
N ARG A 232 -14.43 13.55 4.96
CA ARG A 232 -14.91 14.93 4.78
C ARG A 232 -16.42 14.98 4.51
N SER A 233 -16.95 14.05 3.72
CA SER A 233 -18.36 14.09 3.31
C SER A 233 -19.29 13.25 4.20
N GLY A 234 -18.74 12.32 4.99
CA GLY A 234 -19.53 11.37 5.76
C GLY A 234 -20.31 10.39 4.87
N LEU A 235 -19.78 10.08 3.68
CA LEU A 235 -20.43 9.21 2.70
C LEU A 235 -19.64 7.92 2.49
N VAL A 236 -20.37 6.83 2.24
CA VAL A 236 -19.81 5.63 1.62
C VAL A 236 -19.59 5.94 0.14
N LEU A 237 -18.33 6.04 -0.27
CA LEU A 237 -17.94 6.38 -1.64
C LEU A 237 -18.12 5.20 -2.58
N GLN A 238 -17.76 4.01 -2.11
CA GLN A 238 -17.79 2.79 -2.89
C GLN A 238 -18.09 1.62 -1.98
N ARG A 239 -19.13 0.85 -2.32
CA ARG A 239 -19.43 -0.36 -1.57
C ARG A 239 -18.60 -1.53 -2.05
N GLN A 240 -18.31 -2.47 -1.18
CA GLN A 240 -17.50 -3.65 -1.51
C GLN A 240 -18.05 -4.43 -2.72
N HIS A 241 -19.37 -4.59 -2.80
CA HIS A 241 -20.04 -5.28 -3.91
C HIS A 241 -19.94 -4.52 -5.25
N GLU A 242 -19.56 -3.25 -5.22
CA GLU A 242 -19.36 -2.41 -6.40
C GLU A 242 -17.87 -2.35 -6.80
N LEU A 243 -16.95 -2.68 -5.89
CA LEU A 243 -15.51 -2.80 -6.18
C LEU A 243 -15.22 -3.98 -7.10
N LEU A 244 -15.98 -5.07 -6.96
CA LEU A 244 -15.77 -6.35 -7.64
C LEU A 244 -16.93 -6.65 -8.61
N PRO A 245 -16.72 -7.51 -9.63
CA PRO A 245 -17.79 -7.94 -10.52
C PRO A 245 -18.85 -8.75 -9.79
N GLU A 246 -20.08 -8.71 -10.32
CA GLU A 246 -21.25 -9.42 -9.77
C GLU A 246 -21.02 -10.94 -9.59
N ALA A 247 -20.12 -11.54 -10.36
CA ALA A 247 -19.76 -12.96 -10.21
C ALA A 247 -18.97 -13.27 -8.93
N VAL A 248 -18.41 -12.26 -8.26
CA VAL A 248 -17.78 -12.37 -6.95
C VAL A 248 -18.85 -12.07 -5.90
N PRO A 249 -19.09 -12.97 -4.92
CA PRO A 249 -20.12 -12.79 -3.91
C PRO A 249 -19.69 -11.78 -2.82
N ALA A 250 -19.34 -10.55 -3.21
CA ALA A 250 -18.84 -9.52 -2.32
C ALA A 250 -19.98 -8.70 -1.69
N GLY A 251 -19.82 -8.34 -0.42
CA GLY A 251 -20.71 -7.47 0.34
C GLY A 251 -21.95 -8.14 0.92
N LEU A 252 -22.16 -8.02 2.23
CA LEU A 252 -23.40 -8.44 2.90
C LEU A 252 -24.42 -7.28 2.95
N PRO A 253 -25.74 -7.51 2.74
CA PRO A 253 -26.44 -8.76 2.39
C PRO A 253 -26.63 -8.97 0.87
N VAL A 254 -26.05 -8.11 0.03
CA VAL A 254 -26.36 -8.02 -1.41
C VAL A 254 -25.64 -9.10 -2.24
N GLY A 255 -24.40 -9.45 -1.86
CA GLY A 255 -23.54 -10.41 -2.56
C GLY A 255 -22.96 -11.53 -1.68
N GLY A 256 -22.99 -11.42 -0.35
CA GLY A 256 -22.86 -12.56 0.57
C GLY A 256 -21.61 -12.63 1.45
N VAL A 257 -20.44 -12.22 1.00
CA VAL A 257 -19.18 -12.35 1.79
C VAL A 257 -18.60 -10.97 1.99
N ASP A 258 -18.29 -10.63 3.25
CA ASP A 258 -17.38 -9.51 3.51
C ASP A 258 -15.95 -10.01 3.28
N LEU A 259 -15.31 -9.44 2.26
CA LEU A 259 -13.94 -9.73 1.86
C LEU A 259 -12.91 -8.79 2.49
N GLY A 260 -13.31 -7.82 3.33
CA GLY A 260 -12.43 -6.74 3.81
C GLY A 260 -11.94 -5.80 2.71
N LEU A 261 -11.09 -4.84 3.09
CA LEU A 261 -10.39 -3.90 2.22
C LEU A 261 -9.14 -3.34 2.92
N ASP A 262 -8.08 -4.16 2.95
CA ASP A 262 -6.82 -3.99 3.71
C ASP A 262 -5.84 -2.99 3.11
N ALA A 263 -6.15 -2.51 1.91
CA ALA A 263 -5.25 -1.63 1.23
C ALA A 263 -6.02 -0.86 0.18
N VAL A 264 -5.93 0.46 0.21
CA VAL A 264 -6.51 1.33 -0.81
C VAL A 264 -5.57 2.45 -1.14
N THR A 265 -5.41 2.68 -2.44
CA THR A 265 -4.78 3.88 -2.95
C THR A 265 -5.44 4.31 -4.25
N ALA A 266 -5.26 5.56 -4.63
CA ALA A 266 -5.73 6.11 -5.89
C ALA A 266 -4.76 7.19 -6.37
N ASP A 267 -5.08 7.85 -7.48
CA ASP A 267 -4.54 9.19 -7.66
C ASP A 267 -5.11 10.15 -6.59
N ARG A 268 -4.46 11.29 -6.43
CA ARG A 268 -4.88 12.32 -5.47
C ARG A 268 -6.06 13.16 -5.97
N SER A 269 -6.60 12.87 -7.16
CA SER A 269 -7.65 13.69 -7.78
C SER A 269 -9.06 13.41 -7.24
N GLY A 270 -9.21 12.37 -6.42
CA GLY A 270 -10.51 11.94 -5.90
C GLY A 270 -11.34 11.17 -6.92
N GLN A 271 -10.71 10.65 -7.99
CA GLN A 271 -11.38 9.84 -8.99
C GLN A 271 -11.36 8.36 -8.59
N ILE A 272 -12.53 7.84 -8.20
CA ILE A 272 -12.79 6.43 -7.86
C ILE A 272 -12.31 5.46 -8.96
N SER A 273 -12.35 5.87 -10.24
CA SER A 273 -11.88 5.04 -11.36
C SER A 273 -10.39 4.72 -11.34
N THR A 274 -9.60 5.40 -10.51
CA THR A 274 -8.15 5.19 -10.38
C THR A 274 -7.77 4.31 -9.20
N LEU A 275 -8.77 3.85 -8.43
CA LEU A 275 -8.54 2.99 -7.27
C LEU A 275 -7.72 1.75 -7.63
N ALA A 276 -6.76 1.49 -6.76
CA ALA A 276 -6.04 0.25 -6.63
C ALA A 276 -6.21 -0.23 -5.18
N PHE A 277 -6.55 -1.50 -4.98
CA PHE A 277 -6.86 -2.01 -3.66
C PHE A 277 -6.49 -3.48 -3.48
N SER A 278 -6.36 -3.93 -2.23
CA SER A 278 -6.26 -5.34 -1.81
C SER A 278 -7.44 -5.69 -0.89
N VAL A 279 -7.61 -6.96 -0.54
CA VAL A 279 -8.73 -7.44 0.28
C VAL A 279 -8.26 -8.52 1.28
N GLU A 280 -8.82 -8.52 2.49
CA GLU A 280 -8.55 -9.47 3.59
C GLU A 280 -8.75 -10.92 3.21
N ARG A 281 -9.68 -11.14 2.27
CA ARG A 281 -9.99 -12.50 1.81
C ARG A 281 -9.99 -12.62 0.31
N GLY A 282 -9.18 -13.56 -0.16
CA GLY A 282 -9.15 -13.98 -1.56
C GLY A 282 -10.45 -14.66 -2.01
N SER A 283 -10.59 -14.79 -3.33
CA SER A 283 -11.66 -15.56 -3.97
C SER A 283 -11.10 -16.77 -4.71
N VAL A 284 -11.87 -17.86 -4.76
CA VAL A 284 -11.41 -19.17 -5.25
C VAL A 284 -12.09 -19.61 -6.54
N GLU A 285 -13.40 -19.38 -6.72
CA GLU A 285 -14.14 -19.58 -7.99
C GLU A 285 -15.43 -18.74 -7.97
N PRO A 286 -15.95 -18.28 -9.14
CA PRO A 286 -15.45 -18.49 -10.51
C PRO A 286 -14.29 -17.56 -10.89
N ILE A 287 -13.98 -16.60 -10.03
CA ILE A 287 -12.89 -15.64 -10.21
C ILE A 287 -11.91 -15.86 -9.07
N VAL A 288 -10.63 -16.02 -9.42
CA VAL A 288 -9.55 -16.27 -8.46
C VAL A 288 -8.73 -14.99 -8.28
N PHE A 289 -8.60 -14.51 -7.05
CA PHE A 289 -7.60 -13.53 -6.62
C PHE A 289 -7.26 -13.81 -5.15
N GLY A 290 -6.05 -13.45 -4.72
CA GLY A 290 -5.58 -13.62 -3.35
C GLY A 290 -5.51 -12.32 -2.56
N GLU A 291 -5.22 -12.45 -1.27
CA GLU A 291 -5.21 -11.38 -0.25
C GLU A 291 -4.04 -10.41 -0.44
N SER A 292 -3.06 -10.80 -1.25
CA SER A 292 -1.95 -9.91 -1.62
C SER A 292 -2.13 -9.25 -3.00
N ASP A 293 -3.17 -9.60 -3.77
CA ASP A 293 -3.30 -9.11 -5.15
C ASP A 293 -3.81 -7.67 -5.19
N VAL A 294 -3.16 -6.83 -6.01
CA VAL A 294 -3.61 -5.45 -6.21
C VAL A 294 -4.58 -5.41 -7.38
N LEU A 295 -5.82 -5.11 -7.05
CA LEU A 295 -6.97 -5.05 -7.94
C LEU A 295 -7.31 -3.61 -8.27
N GLY A 296 -7.97 -3.40 -9.40
CA GLY A 296 -8.71 -2.18 -9.70
C GLY A 296 -10.20 -2.51 -9.79
N LEU A 297 -11.03 -1.49 -9.94
CA LEU A 297 -12.49 -1.66 -10.07
C LEU A 297 -12.85 -2.75 -11.08
N GLN A 298 -13.83 -3.58 -10.72
CA GLN A 298 -14.36 -4.64 -11.57
C GLN A 298 -13.27 -5.64 -12.03
N LEU A 299 -12.29 -5.90 -11.16
CA LEU A 299 -11.08 -6.70 -11.42
C LEU A 299 -10.18 -6.16 -12.52
N GLY A 300 -9.99 -4.84 -12.55
CA GLY A 300 -8.92 -4.21 -13.31
C GLY A 300 -7.55 -4.56 -12.74
N TRP A 301 -7.12 -5.82 -12.85
CA TRP A 301 -5.88 -6.36 -12.30
C TRP A 301 -4.70 -5.40 -12.49
N LYS A 302 -4.14 -4.95 -11.37
CA LYS A 302 -2.99 -4.04 -11.36
C LYS A 302 -1.68 -4.78 -11.07
N GLY A 303 -1.71 -5.80 -10.23
CA GLY A 303 -0.54 -6.60 -9.92
C GLY A 303 -0.85 -7.84 -9.10
N ARG A 304 0.07 -8.81 -9.14
CA ARG A 304 0.04 -9.94 -8.19
C ARG A 304 0.88 -9.61 -6.98
N GLY A 305 0.37 -9.91 -5.79
CA GLY A 305 1.07 -9.61 -4.53
C GLY A 305 2.42 -10.27 -4.38
N GLU A 306 2.53 -11.53 -4.83
CA GLU A 306 3.82 -12.21 -4.86
C GLU A 306 4.90 -11.39 -5.58
N GLY A 307 4.51 -10.66 -6.65
CA GLY A 307 5.44 -9.83 -7.42
C GLY A 307 5.96 -8.63 -6.66
N LEU A 308 5.19 -8.11 -5.69
CA LEU A 308 5.56 -6.98 -4.84
C LEU A 308 6.60 -7.39 -3.80
N ALA A 309 6.34 -8.49 -3.09
CA ALA A 309 7.16 -8.90 -1.94
C ALA A 309 8.32 -9.85 -2.29
N ARG A 310 8.32 -10.54 -3.43
CA ARG A 310 9.29 -11.62 -3.74
C ARG A 310 10.76 -11.21 -3.63
N CYS A 311 11.10 -9.96 -3.92
CA CYS A 311 12.46 -9.42 -3.81
C CYS A 311 12.97 -9.28 -2.36
N PHE A 312 12.08 -9.33 -1.38
CA PHE A 312 12.40 -9.40 0.05
C PHE A 312 12.58 -10.86 0.52
N GLU A 313 12.49 -11.82 -0.40
CA GLU A 313 12.70 -13.25 -0.16
C GLU A 313 11.86 -13.78 1.01
N PRO A 314 10.52 -13.66 0.96
CA PRO A 314 9.67 -14.10 2.06
C PRO A 314 9.73 -15.61 2.27
N LYS A 315 9.61 -16.05 3.52
CA LYS A 315 9.57 -17.48 3.89
C LYS A 315 8.29 -18.18 3.44
N PHE A 316 7.19 -17.44 3.35
CA PHE A 316 5.86 -17.96 3.01
C PHE A 316 5.17 -17.04 2.01
N LEU A 317 4.26 -17.61 1.21
CA LEU A 317 3.35 -16.92 0.29
C LEU A 317 2.02 -17.69 0.25
N PRO A 318 0.86 -17.01 0.07
CA PRO A 318 0.69 -15.55 0.05
C PRO A 318 0.97 -14.91 1.43
N LEU A 319 1.06 -13.58 1.47
CA LEU A 319 1.48 -12.80 2.66
C LEU A 319 0.44 -11.78 3.11
N GLY A 320 -0.68 -11.64 2.40
CA GLY A 320 -1.54 -10.47 2.56
C GLY A 320 -0.92 -9.13 2.16
N LEU A 321 -1.72 -8.06 2.24
CA LEU A 321 -1.28 -6.68 2.10
C LEU A 321 -2.11 -5.77 3.03
N ASP A 322 -1.60 -5.46 4.22
CA ASP A 322 -2.26 -4.57 5.21
C ASP A 322 -2.18 -3.08 4.86
N ALA A 323 -1.39 -2.72 3.84
CA ALA A 323 -1.26 -1.31 3.52
C ALA A 323 -0.77 -1.12 2.10
N LEU A 324 -1.26 -0.08 1.43
CA LEU A 324 -0.87 0.27 0.06
C LEU A 324 -0.94 1.78 -0.15
N ALA A 325 0.13 2.38 -0.66
CA ALA A 325 0.14 3.78 -1.05
C ALA A 325 0.94 4.04 -2.33
N ILE A 326 0.50 5.03 -3.09
CA ILE A 326 1.18 5.54 -4.29
C ILE A 326 1.54 7.01 -4.07
N ALA A 327 2.84 7.33 -4.01
CA ALA A 327 3.27 8.72 -3.80
C ALA A 327 3.18 9.61 -5.05
N THR A 328 3.09 9.03 -6.25
CA THR A 328 3.03 9.76 -7.53
C THR A 328 2.06 9.07 -8.49
N PRO A 329 1.26 9.81 -9.29
CA PRO A 329 0.28 9.20 -10.18
C PRO A 329 0.88 8.05 -11.00
N GLU A 330 0.24 6.88 -10.85
CA GLU A 330 0.66 5.54 -11.22
C GLU A 330 1.86 5.47 -12.20
N PRO A 331 3.09 5.18 -11.75
CA PRO A 331 4.03 4.50 -12.64
C PRO A 331 3.37 3.17 -12.97
N ALA A 332 2.98 2.96 -14.23
CA ALA A 332 2.31 1.75 -14.66
C ALA A 332 2.95 0.54 -13.99
N LEU A 333 2.19 -0.17 -13.14
CA LEU A 333 2.56 -1.49 -12.66
C LEU A 333 2.65 -2.37 -13.90
N GLY A 334 3.83 -2.38 -14.49
CA GLY A 334 3.99 -2.75 -15.90
C GLY A 334 3.52 -4.18 -16.13
N PRO A 335 3.05 -4.50 -17.34
CA PRO A 335 2.59 -5.83 -17.70
C PRO A 335 3.80 -6.76 -17.90
N GLY A 336 4.53 -7.07 -16.83
CA GLY A 336 5.63 -8.02 -16.84
C GLY A 336 5.21 -9.44 -17.23
N ILE A 337 3.91 -9.72 -17.28
CA ILE A 337 3.36 -11.04 -17.65
C ILE A 337 2.66 -11.03 -19.02
N ALA A 338 2.02 -9.93 -19.45
CA ALA A 338 1.32 -9.91 -20.74
C ALA A 338 2.29 -9.92 -21.94
N ALA A 339 3.45 -9.26 -21.82
CA ALA A 339 4.46 -9.24 -22.89
C ALA A 339 5.14 -10.60 -23.12
N ALA A 340 5.31 -11.41 -22.06
CA ALA A 340 5.91 -12.74 -22.15
C ALA A 340 4.97 -13.76 -22.82
N LEU A 341 3.66 -13.67 -22.56
CA LEU A 341 2.65 -14.54 -23.19
C LEU A 341 2.38 -14.15 -24.65
N GLY A 342 2.45 -12.86 -25.00
CA GLY A 342 2.36 -12.40 -26.39
C GLY A 342 3.56 -12.84 -27.26
N ALA A 343 4.77 -12.83 -26.71
CA ALA A 343 5.99 -13.23 -27.43
C ALA A 343 6.04 -14.75 -27.71
N LEU A 344 5.50 -15.58 -26.80
CA LEU A 344 5.38 -17.02 -27.00
C LEU A 344 4.31 -17.40 -28.04
N ALA A 345 3.23 -16.61 -28.16
CA ALA A 345 2.22 -16.81 -29.19
C ALA A 345 2.72 -16.46 -30.61
N PHE A 346 3.69 -15.54 -30.74
CA PHE A 346 4.24 -15.14 -32.04
C PHE A 346 5.33 -16.09 -32.55
N LEU A 347 6.08 -16.75 -31.65
CA LEU A 347 7.10 -17.73 -32.02
C LEU A 347 6.53 -19.12 -32.36
N GLY A 348 5.28 -19.41 -32.02
CA GLY A 348 4.59 -20.66 -32.35
C GLY A 348 3.93 -20.72 -33.74
N ARG A 349 3.92 -19.64 -34.52
CA ARG A 349 3.28 -19.58 -35.85
C ARG A 349 4.29 -19.38 -37.00
N ARG A 350 5.30 -20.23 -37.10
CA ARG A 350 5.94 -20.51 -38.40
C ARG A 350 5.44 -21.85 -38.93
N ARG A 351 4.42 -21.81 -39.78
CA ARG A 351 4.06 -22.96 -40.64
C ARG A 351 5.23 -23.25 -41.59
N PRO A 352 5.65 -24.51 -41.77
CA PRO A 352 6.52 -24.87 -42.86
C PRO A 352 5.74 -24.72 -44.18
N GLN A 353 6.22 -23.86 -45.08
CA GLN A 353 5.81 -23.91 -46.48
C GLN A 353 6.50 -25.10 -47.11
N SER A 354 5.70 -26.10 -47.48
CA SER A 354 6.09 -27.21 -48.34
C SER A 354 6.28 -26.72 -49.77
N ARG A 355 7.46 -26.93 -50.34
CA ARG A 355 7.67 -27.33 -51.73
C ARG A 355 8.83 -28.31 -51.78
#